data_AF-A0A9X1GEV2-F1
#
_entry.id   AF-A0A9X1GEV2-F1
#
_cell.length_a   1.000
_cell.length_b   1.000
_cell.length_c   1.000
_cell.angle_alpha   90.00
_cell.angle_beta   90.00
_cell.angle_gamma   90.00
#
_symmetry.space_group_name_H-M   'P 1'
#
loop_
_entity.id
_entity.type
_entity.pdbx_description
1 polymer ?
#
loop_
_entity_poly.entity_id
_entity_poly.type
_entity_poly.pdbx_seq_one_letter_code
_entity_poly.pdbx_strand_id
1 'polypeptide(L)' 'PRGRLILVVYYGHEGGEKELDMVDSFCSKLPQETYNVLNYRFINQKNQPPILYCIEKKR' A
#
# COMPACT_ATOMS: atom_id res chain seq x y z
N PRO A 1 3.15 -11.28 -17.85
CA PRO A 1 4.43 -11.29 -17.09
C PRO A 1 4.75 -9.88 -16.57
N ARG A 2 5.25 -9.72 -15.33
CA ARG A 2 5.43 -8.42 -14.64
C ARG A 2 4.14 -7.60 -14.47
N GLY A 3 3.06 -8.27 -14.06
CA GLY A 3 1.79 -7.59 -13.76
C GLY A 3 1.94 -6.66 -12.55
N ARG A 4 1.22 -5.54 -12.56
CA ARG A 4 1.20 -4.56 -11.47
C ARG A 4 -0.22 -4.36 -10.96
N LEU A 5 -0.35 -4.28 -9.65
CA LEU A 5 -1.56 -3.84 -8.95
C LEU A 5 -1.23 -2.53 -8.25
N ILE A 6 -2.04 -1.50 -8.50
CA ILE A 6 -1.95 -0.20 -7.84
C ILE A 6 -3.14 -0.09 -6.90
N LEU A 7 -2.87 0.21 -5.64
CA LEU A 7 -3.87 0.43 -4.61
C LEU A 7 -3.69 1.85 -4.06
N VAL A 8 -4.74 2.67 -4.12
CA VAL A 8 -4.76 3.99 -3.49
C VAL A 8 -5.70 3.91 -2.30
N VAL A 9 -5.16 4.15 -1.10
CA VAL A 9 -5.88 4.01 0.17
C VAL A 9 -6.20 5.39 0.72
N TYR A 10 -7.50 5.66 0.91
CA TYR A 10 -8.02 6.84 1.60
C TYR A 10 -8.55 6.38 2.97
N TYR A 11 -7.90 6.79 4.05
CA TYR A 11 -8.16 6.25 5.40
C TYR A 11 -8.77 7.28 6.37
N GLY A 12 -9.22 8.43 5.86
CA GLY A 12 -9.79 9.51 6.68
C GLY A 12 -11.24 9.30 7.16
N HIS A 13 -11.73 8.06 7.22
CA HIS A 13 -13.09 7.72 7.67
C HIS A 13 -13.06 6.75 8.86
N GLU A 14 -14.21 6.55 9.52
CA GLU A 14 -14.34 5.57 10.59
C GLU A 14 -13.91 4.18 10.08
N GLY A 15 -13.01 3.52 10.81
CA GLY A 15 -12.42 2.24 10.42
C GLY A 15 -11.25 2.34 9.42
N GLY A 16 -11.01 3.49 8.79
CA GLY A 16 -9.99 3.66 7.75
C GLY A 16 -8.56 3.38 8.23
N GLU A 17 -8.19 3.81 9.44
CA GLU A 17 -6.88 3.49 10.03
C GLU A 17 -6.67 1.96 10.19
N LYS A 18 -7.72 1.25 10.62
CA LYS A 18 -7.65 -0.22 10.77
C LYS A 18 -7.52 -0.91 9.41
N GLU A 19 -8.20 -0.42 8.38
CA GLU A 19 -8.04 -0.92 7.02
C GLU A 19 -6.63 -0.64 6.47
N LEU A 20 -6.10 0.55 6.71
CA LEU A 20 -4.72 0.90 6.34
C LEU A 20 -3.71 -0.05 7.01
N ASP A 21 -3.85 -0.32 8.31
CA ASP A 21 -2.98 -1.25 9.05
C ASP A 21 -3.04 -2.67 8.46
N MET A 22 -4.23 -3.14 8.08
CA MET A 22 -4.39 -4.45 7.45
C MET A 22 -3.71 -4.51 6.07
N VAL A 23 -3.86 -3.45 5.26
CA VAL A 23 -3.21 -3.34 3.95
C VAL A 23 -1.70 -3.29 4.10
N ASP A 24 -1.17 -2.43 4.99
CA ASP A 24 0.27 -2.29 5.22
C ASP A 24 0.86 -3.62 5.70
N SER A 25 0.23 -4.27 6.70
CA SER A 25 0.68 -5.57 7.20
C SER A 25 0.61 -6.67 6.15
N PHE A 26 -0.39 -6.69 5.28
CA PHE A 26 -0.47 -7.68 4.21
C PHE A 26 0.65 -7.45 3.19
N CYS A 27 0.79 -6.20 2.72
CA CYS A 27 1.77 -5.81 1.72
C CYS A 27 3.21 -6.06 2.21
N SER A 28 3.50 -5.77 3.48
CA SER A 28 4.84 -5.96 4.08
C SER A 28 5.24 -7.43 4.25
N LYS A 29 4.27 -8.36 4.24
CA LYS A 29 4.49 -9.81 4.40
C LYS A 29 4.57 -10.57 3.09
N LEU A 30 4.35 -9.91 1.95
CA LEU A 30 4.47 -10.56 0.64
C LEU A 30 5.92 -11.05 0.42
N PRO A 31 6.13 -12.30 -0.04
CA PRO A 31 7.47 -12.83 -0.28
C PRO A 31 8.24 -11.98 -1.30
N GLN A 32 9.36 -11.40 -0.89
CA GLN A 32 10.15 -10.50 -1.73
C GLN A 32 10.72 -11.20 -2.97
N GLU A 33 10.86 -12.53 -2.95
CA GLU A 33 11.34 -13.34 -4.08
C GLU A 33 10.29 -13.38 -5.21
N THR A 34 9.01 -13.21 -4.85
CA THR A 34 7.88 -13.29 -5.79
C THR A 34 7.26 -11.92 -6.08
N TYR A 35 7.40 -10.94 -5.20
CA TYR A 35 6.80 -9.62 -5.35
C TYR A 35 7.75 -8.48 -4.98
N ASN A 36 7.64 -7.38 -5.70
CA ASN A 36 8.13 -6.08 -5.26
C ASN A 36 6.95 -5.25 -4.75
N VAL A 37 7.12 -4.58 -3.63
CA VAL A 37 6.10 -3.71 -3.04
C VAL A 37 6.71 -2.34 -2.80
N LEU A 38 6.14 -1.32 -3.41
CA LEU A 38 6.49 0.09 -3.18
C LEU A 38 5.34 0.77 -2.43
N ASN A 39 5.68 1.54 -1.41
CA ASN A 39 4.77 2.44 -0.74
C ASN A 39 5.17 3.90 -1.04
N TYR A 40 4.25 4.67 -1.60
CA TYR A 40 4.44 6.08 -1.94
C TYR A 40 3.44 6.92 -1.15
N ARG A 41 3.95 7.81 -0.30
CA ARG A 41 3.14 8.64 0.60
C ARG A 41 3.70 10.06 0.71
N PHE A 42 2.82 11.04 0.92
CA PHE A 42 3.22 12.38 1.33
C PHE A 42 3.69 12.35 2.80
N ILE A 43 4.84 12.94 3.09
CA ILE A 43 5.44 12.92 4.45
C ILE A 43 5.29 14.25 5.22
N ASN A 44 4.71 15.27 4.59
CA ASN A 44 4.52 16.60 5.17
C ASN A 44 3.08 17.13 5.05
N GLN A 45 2.12 16.32 4.57
CA GLN A 45 0.72 16.70 4.44
C GLN A 45 -0.07 16.27 5.69
N LYS A 46 -0.97 17.15 6.15
CA LYS A 46 -1.92 16.87 7.24
C LYS A 46 -3.23 16.28 6.68
N ASN A 47 -4.11 15.84 7.57
CA ASN A 47 -5.47 15.35 7.26
C ASN A 47 -5.48 14.07 6.41
N GLN A 48 -4.72 13.06 6.83
CA GLN A 48 -4.76 11.71 6.27
C GLN A 48 -4.67 11.67 4.72
N PRO A 49 -3.59 12.20 4.12
CA PRO A 49 -3.45 12.18 2.66
C PRO A 49 -3.42 10.73 2.15
N PRO A 50 -3.91 10.47 0.93
CA PRO A 50 -3.93 9.12 0.39
C PRO A 50 -2.54 8.51 0.29
N ILE A 51 -2.47 7.20 0.47
CA ILE A 51 -1.25 6.39 0.35
C ILE A 51 -1.38 5.49 -0.86
N LEU A 52 -0.33 5.39 -1.67
CA LEU A 52 -0.29 4.49 -2.81
C LEU A 52 0.60 3.28 -2.49
N TYR A 53 0.08 2.08 -2.75
CA TYR A 53 0.85 0.84 -2.83
C TYR A 53 0.94 0.39 -4.28
N CYS A 54 2.14 0.02 -4.72
CA CYS A 54 2.37 -0.62 -6.00
C CYS A 54 2.97 -2.01 -5.76
N ILE A 55 2.24 -3.04 -6.17
CA ILE A 55 2.65 -4.44 -6.05
C ILE A 55 2.96 -4.96 -7.45
N GLU A 56 4.21 -5.31 -7.71
CA GLU A 56 4.66 -5.91 -8.96
C GLU A 56 5.02 -7.39 -8.75
N LYS A 57 4.45 -8.28 -9.56
CA LYS A 57 4.87 -9.69 -9.57
C LYS A 57 6.24 -9.83 -10.25
N LYS A 58 7.22 -10.34 -9.52
CA LYS A 58 8.54 -10.70 -10.06
C LYS A 58 8.40 -11.85 -11.05
N ARG A 59 9.35 -11.93 -11.98
CA ARG A 59 9.34 -12.94 -13.04
C ARG A 59 9.43 -14.34 -12.46
#